data_AF-A0A7Y5QED5-F1
#
_entry.id   AF-A0A7Y5QED5-F1
#
_cell.length_a   1.000
_cell.length_b   1.000
_cell.length_c   1.000
_cell.angle_alpha   90.00
_cell.angle_beta   90.00
_cell.angle_gamma   90.00
#
_symmetry.space_group_name_H-M   'P 1'
#
loop_
_entity.id
_entity.type
_entity.pdbx_description
1 polymer ?
#
loop_
_entity_poly.entity_id
_entity_poly.type
_entity_poly.pdbx_seq_one_letter_code
_entity_poly.pdbx_strand_id
1 'polypeptide(L)'
;MLPEPHLARQIIETLGQSGTPSSKGVSYYNVGNESLLAAIDSHYLGSYLADGGAVFKLVVGDYGSGKSHFLYCVRDRAWQRNFAVSKVDLSPKESPYDDQRRVYAAVASSVVWHELGGLSEDEHGLSRFFEGTLRRLVNPYGLDLAEAEAADIPEVRAFLQTLAMTPIDSLSFHKAVQGYFLALLRGQERRLESLERWLHGEEVSPEDMRDLRLIGVTEKINKNNAFKMLRSLSQTVRALGYTGLALLFDEGDRMLSIGGKAEKTATDNLREVIDRCREDLPGALFMYAVPPDFLHTVVPKYPALQQRIQAPNFFSRANPFSPQIDLEHLDVPDADLLTQIAYRLMPIFEIAYDLKLNGDVQSENIRLFSEAARNSYLAISHRRLFVKALVTEWYRQKEEGETIITPGYAAAAIKGQSDALNLLADEEQSPY
;
A
#
# COMPACT_ATOMS: atom_id res chain seq x y z
N MET A 1 15.34 17.06 -3.92
CA MET A 1 15.98 16.21 -2.90
C MET A 1 16.22 14.86 -3.55
N LEU A 2 17.41 14.28 -3.41
CA LEU A 2 17.77 12.97 -3.96
C LEU A 2 17.95 11.97 -2.80
N PRO A 3 17.79 10.66 -3.04
CA PRO A 3 17.96 9.65 -2.00
C PRO A 3 19.43 9.52 -1.56
N GLU A 4 19.62 9.05 -0.33
CA GLU A 4 20.93 8.59 0.16
C GLU A 4 21.45 7.39 -0.67
N PRO A 5 22.78 7.17 -0.77
CA PRO A 5 23.37 6.15 -1.65
C PRO A 5 22.81 4.73 -1.48
N HIS A 6 22.55 4.30 -0.24
CA HIS A 6 22.00 2.97 0.02
C HIS A 6 20.58 2.80 -0.55
N LEU A 7 19.70 3.79 -0.32
CA LEU A 7 18.34 3.79 -0.85
C LEU A 7 18.35 3.94 -2.37
N ALA A 8 19.25 4.76 -2.92
CA ALA A 8 19.42 4.91 -4.36
C ALA A 8 19.75 3.54 -5.01
N ARG A 9 20.68 2.80 -4.40
CA ARG A 9 21.03 1.45 -4.86
C ARG A 9 19.86 0.48 -4.80
N GLN A 10 19.12 0.45 -3.69
CA GLN A 10 17.92 -0.39 -3.56
C GLN A 10 16.87 -0.06 -4.63
N ILE A 11 16.61 1.23 -4.89
CA ILE A 11 15.67 1.66 -5.95
C ILE A 11 16.12 1.10 -7.30
N ILE A 12 17.38 1.30 -7.68
CA ILE A 12 17.89 0.92 -8.99
C ILE A 12 17.95 -0.60 -9.16
N GLU A 13 18.40 -1.34 -8.14
CA GLU A 13 18.44 -2.81 -8.19
C GLU A 13 17.01 -3.41 -8.30
N THR A 14 16.04 -2.88 -7.55
CA THR A 14 14.63 -3.32 -7.64
C THR A 14 14.07 -3.07 -9.05
N LEU A 15 14.23 -1.85 -9.55
CA LEU A 15 13.74 -1.47 -10.88
C LEU A 15 14.43 -2.26 -12.01
N GLY A 16 15.71 -2.55 -11.89
CA GLY A 16 16.45 -3.35 -12.87
C GLY A 16 16.01 -4.82 -12.90
N GLN A 17 15.70 -5.41 -11.74
CA GLN A 17 15.30 -6.82 -11.64
C GLN A 17 13.86 -7.05 -12.12
N SER A 18 12.91 -6.31 -11.54
CA SER A 18 11.48 -6.57 -11.74
C SER A 18 10.80 -5.52 -12.62
N GLY A 19 11.35 -4.30 -12.73
CA GLY A 19 10.65 -3.13 -13.28
C GLY A 19 9.50 -2.64 -12.40
N THR A 20 9.35 -3.18 -11.19
CA THR A 20 8.32 -2.77 -10.23
C THR A 20 8.88 -1.76 -9.24
N PRO A 21 8.06 -0.82 -8.73
CA PRO A 21 8.52 0.18 -7.78
C PRO A 21 9.02 -0.49 -6.50
N SER A 22 10.16 -0.01 -5.98
CA SER A 22 10.60 -0.33 -4.63
C SER A 22 9.58 0.11 -3.59
N SER A 23 9.48 -0.61 -2.47
CA SER A 23 8.63 -0.22 -1.36
C SER A 23 9.07 1.12 -0.74
N LYS A 24 10.30 1.60 -0.95
CA LYS A 24 10.77 2.91 -0.46
C LYS A 24 11.26 3.79 -1.60
N GLY A 25 11.13 5.11 -1.42
CA GLY A 25 11.72 6.09 -2.33
C GLY A 25 11.02 6.27 -3.67
N VAL A 26 9.78 5.77 -3.82
CA VAL A 26 8.95 5.95 -5.03
C VAL A 26 8.75 7.44 -5.35
N SER A 27 8.61 8.26 -4.31
CA SER A 27 8.46 9.72 -4.42
C SER A 27 9.63 10.43 -5.11
N TYR A 28 10.84 9.85 -5.19
CA TYR A 28 11.99 10.45 -5.87
C TYR A 28 11.87 10.44 -7.40
N TYR A 29 11.16 9.46 -7.96
CA TYR A 29 10.99 9.30 -9.41
C TYR A 29 9.54 9.31 -9.88
N ASN A 30 8.62 9.72 -9.01
CA ASN A 30 7.22 9.91 -9.34
C ASN A 30 7.01 11.07 -10.33
N VAL A 31 6.22 10.82 -11.38
CA VAL A 31 5.90 11.79 -12.44
C VAL A 31 4.44 11.63 -12.86
N GLY A 32 3.78 12.75 -13.18
CA GLY A 32 2.52 12.75 -13.93
C GLY A 32 1.24 12.60 -13.12
N ASN A 33 1.29 12.40 -11.81
CA ASN A 33 0.09 12.22 -10.97
C ASN A 33 0.07 13.18 -9.77
N GLU A 34 0.84 14.26 -9.83
CA GLU A 34 0.99 15.21 -8.73
C GLU A 34 -0.33 15.94 -8.46
N SER A 35 -1.11 16.26 -9.50
CA SER A 35 -2.41 16.91 -9.30
C SER A 35 -3.40 16.00 -8.56
N LEU A 36 -3.40 14.70 -8.84
CA LEU A 36 -4.21 13.69 -8.18
C LEU A 36 -3.77 13.55 -6.72
N LEU A 37 -2.47 13.41 -6.48
CA LEU A 37 -1.97 13.22 -5.12
C LEU A 37 -2.11 14.48 -4.26
N ALA A 38 -1.94 15.68 -4.84
CA ALA A 38 -2.20 16.94 -4.15
C ALA A 38 -3.69 17.11 -3.81
N ALA A 39 -4.60 16.65 -4.68
CA ALA A 39 -6.03 16.64 -4.39
C ALA A 39 -6.36 15.66 -3.24
N ILE A 40 -5.76 14.47 -3.21
CA ILE A 40 -5.90 13.51 -2.11
C ILE A 40 -5.37 14.10 -0.80
N ASP A 41 -4.18 14.70 -0.83
CA ASP A 41 -3.55 15.28 0.35
C ASP A 41 -4.37 16.44 0.94
N SER A 42 -4.74 17.41 0.10
CA SER A 42 -5.43 18.61 0.56
C SER A 42 -6.89 18.35 0.97
N HIS A 43 -7.63 17.56 0.18
CA HIS A 43 -9.07 17.36 0.39
C HIS A 43 -9.40 16.20 1.34
N TYR A 44 -8.50 15.22 1.48
CA TYR A 44 -8.74 14.05 2.33
C TYR A 44 -7.78 13.96 3.50
N LEU A 45 -6.49 13.70 3.24
CA LEU A 45 -5.53 13.40 4.32
C LEU A 45 -5.37 14.57 5.29
N GLY A 46 -5.27 15.80 4.77
CA GLY A 46 -5.10 17.02 5.54
C GLY A 46 -6.39 17.69 6.02
N SER A 47 -7.57 17.15 5.70
CA SER A 47 -8.86 17.73 6.09
C SER A 47 -9.93 16.69 6.41
N TYR A 48 -10.75 16.26 5.44
CA TYR A 48 -11.95 15.45 5.69
C TYR A 48 -11.70 14.19 6.55
N LEU A 49 -10.58 13.50 6.34
CA LEU A 49 -10.23 12.31 7.12
C LEU A 49 -9.64 12.66 8.50
N ALA A 50 -8.88 13.76 8.60
CA ALA A 50 -8.40 14.25 9.88
C ALA A 50 -9.58 14.59 10.83
N ASP A 51 -10.65 15.17 10.27
CA ASP A 51 -11.89 15.50 10.98
C ASP A 51 -12.77 14.28 11.30
N GLY A 52 -12.33 13.06 10.94
CA GLY A 52 -13.02 11.81 11.27
C GLY A 52 -13.97 11.29 10.20
N GLY A 53 -13.98 11.89 9.00
CA GLY A 53 -14.68 11.32 7.83
C GLY A 53 -14.03 10.02 7.33
N ALA A 54 -14.69 9.33 6.41
CA ALA A 54 -14.14 8.19 5.69
C ALA A 54 -14.42 8.29 4.20
N VAL A 55 -13.49 7.80 3.39
CA VAL A 55 -13.65 7.83 1.93
C VAL A 55 -13.16 6.54 1.30
N PHE A 56 -13.89 6.14 0.26
CA PHE A 56 -13.52 5.06 -0.64
C PHE A 56 -13.12 5.63 -2.00
N LYS A 57 -12.01 5.14 -2.57
CA LYS A 57 -11.55 5.40 -3.92
C LYS A 57 -11.17 4.10 -4.64
N LEU A 58 -11.41 4.08 -5.94
CA LEU A 58 -11.03 3.03 -6.86
C LEU A 58 -9.94 3.59 -7.77
N VAL A 59 -8.76 2.99 -7.77
CA VAL A 59 -7.63 3.35 -8.63
C VAL A 59 -7.67 2.45 -9.86
N VAL A 60 -7.99 3.03 -11.01
CA VAL A 60 -8.24 2.34 -12.26
C VAL A 60 -7.03 2.51 -13.17
N GLY A 61 -6.55 1.41 -13.74
CA GLY A 61 -5.54 1.44 -14.78
C GLY A 61 -5.07 0.06 -15.18
N ASP A 62 -4.53 -0.07 -16.39
CA ASP A 62 -4.05 -1.33 -16.93
C ASP A 62 -2.87 -1.95 -16.15
N TYR A 63 -2.52 -3.19 -16.48
CA TYR A 63 -1.38 -3.87 -15.86
C TYR A 63 -0.07 -3.12 -16.16
N GLY A 64 0.63 -2.65 -15.12
CA GLY A 64 1.85 -1.83 -15.31
C GLY A 64 1.59 -0.37 -15.66
N SER A 65 0.35 0.12 -15.55
CA SER A 65 0.03 1.56 -15.56
C SER A 65 0.58 2.31 -14.34
N GLY A 66 1.06 1.60 -13.31
CA GLY A 66 1.61 2.21 -12.10
C GLY A 66 0.62 2.30 -10.94
N LYS A 67 -0.38 1.41 -10.87
CA LYS A 67 -1.30 1.29 -9.73
C LYS A 67 -0.56 1.16 -8.39
N SER A 68 0.32 0.16 -8.26
CA SER A 68 1.16 -0.05 -7.07
C SER A 68 2.02 1.18 -6.75
N HIS A 69 2.60 1.80 -7.78
CA HIS A 69 3.40 3.01 -7.65
C HIS A 69 2.56 4.16 -7.08
N PHE A 70 1.35 4.37 -7.59
CA PHE A 70 0.41 5.38 -7.09
C PHE A 70 0.02 5.12 -5.63
N LEU A 71 -0.27 3.87 -5.26
CA LEU A 71 -0.58 3.50 -3.88
C LEU A 71 0.61 3.79 -2.94
N TYR A 72 1.85 3.51 -3.35
CA TYR A 72 3.03 3.90 -2.57
C TYR A 72 3.16 5.41 -2.41
N CYS A 73 2.89 6.19 -3.45
CA CYS A 73 2.87 7.66 -3.36
C CYS A 73 1.78 8.18 -2.40
N VAL A 74 0.61 7.54 -2.36
CA VAL A 74 -0.45 7.88 -1.39
C VAL A 74 -0.03 7.51 0.03
N ARG A 75 0.57 6.34 0.23
CA ARG A 75 1.12 5.91 1.53
C ARG A 75 2.15 6.90 2.07
N ASP A 76 3.12 7.32 1.24
CA ASP A 76 4.15 8.28 1.65
C ASP A 76 3.53 9.59 2.16
N ARG A 77 2.50 10.10 1.45
CA ARG A 77 1.75 11.29 1.91
C ARG A 77 0.93 11.02 3.17
N ALA A 78 0.33 9.84 3.30
CA ALA A 78 -0.42 9.44 4.49
C ALA A 78 0.48 9.44 5.72
N TRP A 79 1.70 8.88 5.64
CA TRP A 79 2.68 8.93 6.72
C TRP A 79 3.11 10.36 7.07
N GLN A 80 3.34 11.23 6.06
CA GLN A 80 3.63 12.66 6.31
C GLN A 80 2.49 13.36 7.06
N ARG A 81 1.25 12.87 6.92
CA ARG A 81 0.06 13.34 7.64
C ARG A 81 -0.24 12.54 8.92
N ASN A 82 0.71 11.74 9.40
CA ASN A 82 0.57 10.91 10.61
C ASN A 82 -0.59 9.89 10.54
N PHE A 83 -0.85 9.29 9.38
CA PHE A 83 -1.76 8.16 9.25
C PHE A 83 -1.00 6.85 9.49
N ALA A 84 -1.67 5.88 10.13
CA ALA A 84 -1.28 4.48 10.00
C ALA A 84 -1.64 3.99 8.60
N VAL A 85 -0.86 3.06 8.05
CA VAL A 85 -1.11 2.52 6.71
C VAL A 85 -1.08 0.99 6.74
N SER A 86 -2.05 0.36 6.10
CA SER A 86 -2.01 -1.06 5.75
C SER A 86 -1.98 -1.17 4.23
N LYS A 87 -0.94 -1.79 3.69
CA LYS A 87 -0.87 -2.12 2.26
C LYS A 87 -1.08 -3.63 2.10
N VAL A 88 -2.20 -4.01 1.52
CA VAL A 88 -2.59 -5.41 1.31
C VAL A 88 -2.50 -5.72 -0.18
N ASP A 89 -1.71 -6.72 -0.54
CA ASP A 89 -1.72 -7.30 -1.87
C ASP A 89 -2.83 -8.37 -1.91
N LEU A 90 -3.77 -8.22 -2.84
CA LEU A 90 -4.97 -9.05 -2.86
C LEU A 90 -4.80 -10.25 -3.79
N SER A 91 -4.23 -11.34 -3.25
CA SER A 91 -4.20 -12.63 -3.95
C SER A 91 -5.40 -13.52 -3.57
N PRO A 92 -5.99 -14.31 -4.51
CA PRO A 92 -7.04 -15.28 -4.20
C PRO A 92 -6.62 -16.34 -3.15
N LYS A 93 -5.30 -16.59 -3.03
CA LYS A 93 -4.74 -17.54 -2.07
C LYS A 93 -4.61 -16.92 -0.67
N GLU A 94 -4.27 -15.64 -0.55
CA GLU A 94 -3.99 -14.99 0.75
C GLU A 94 -5.20 -14.21 1.28
N SER A 95 -5.93 -13.50 0.41
CA SER A 95 -7.00 -12.56 0.78
C SER A 95 -8.22 -12.66 -0.15
N PRO A 96 -8.99 -13.76 -0.10
CA PRO A 96 -10.17 -13.91 -0.92
C PRO A 96 -11.25 -12.91 -0.53
N TYR A 97 -11.66 -12.13 -1.53
CA TYR A 97 -12.63 -11.05 -1.42
C TYR A 97 -14.00 -11.47 -0.92
N ASP A 98 -14.34 -12.76 -0.95
CA ASP A 98 -15.61 -13.31 -0.45
C ASP A 98 -15.60 -13.59 1.06
N ASP A 99 -14.47 -13.37 1.74
CA ASP A 99 -14.33 -13.62 3.18
C ASP A 99 -13.85 -12.39 3.96
N GLN A 100 -14.82 -11.69 4.57
CA GLN A 100 -14.57 -10.50 5.39
C GLN A 100 -13.60 -10.76 6.55
N ARG A 101 -13.58 -11.98 7.13
CA ARG A 101 -12.62 -12.34 8.19
C ARG A 101 -11.20 -12.32 7.62
N ARG A 102 -11.02 -12.87 6.42
CA ARG A 102 -9.70 -12.93 5.78
C ARG A 102 -9.23 -11.55 5.33
N VAL A 103 -10.14 -10.68 4.87
CA VAL A 103 -9.82 -9.27 4.60
C VAL A 103 -9.34 -8.56 5.87
N TYR A 104 -10.02 -8.74 7.00
CA TYR A 104 -9.56 -8.19 8.27
C TYR A 104 -8.17 -8.74 8.67
N ALA A 105 -7.98 -10.06 8.59
CA ALA A 105 -6.71 -10.69 8.93
C ALA A 105 -5.57 -10.19 8.04
N ALA A 106 -5.80 -10.05 6.74
CA ALA A 106 -4.86 -9.47 5.81
C ALA A 106 -4.51 -8.02 6.18
N VAL A 107 -5.51 -7.19 6.48
CA VAL A 107 -5.27 -5.82 6.97
C VAL A 107 -4.44 -5.83 8.24
N ALA A 108 -4.81 -6.63 9.24
CA ALA A 108 -4.09 -6.70 10.51
C ALA A 108 -2.63 -7.14 10.32
N SER A 109 -2.36 -8.11 9.44
CA SER A 109 -1.01 -8.58 9.13
C SER A 109 -0.21 -7.62 8.25
N SER A 110 -0.88 -6.73 7.51
CA SER A 110 -0.25 -5.80 6.58
C SER A 110 -0.10 -4.36 7.11
N VAL A 111 -0.57 -4.05 8.33
CA VAL A 111 -0.32 -2.75 8.96
C VAL A 111 1.18 -2.52 9.03
N VAL A 112 1.63 -1.36 8.55
CA VAL A 112 3.05 -1.01 8.47
C VAL A 112 3.43 -0.14 9.65
N TRP A 113 4.42 -0.60 10.39
CA TRP A 113 5.20 0.24 11.28
C TRP A 113 6.29 0.94 10.47
N HIS A 114 6.22 2.27 10.39
CA HIS A 114 7.19 3.10 9.68
C HIS A 114 7.66 4.23 10.59
N GLU A 115 8.98 4.32 10.81
CA GLU A 115 9.62 5.45 11.46
C GLU A 115 9.99 6.51 10.43
N LEU A 116 9.35 7.68 10.51
CA LEU A 116 9.60 8.80 9.62
C LEU A 116 11.07 9.23 9.72
N GLY A 117 11.78 9.18 8.59
CA GLY A 117 13.20 9.52 8.53
C GLY A 117 14.14 8.42 9.06
N GLY A 118 13.60 7.28 9.50
CA GLY A 118 14.37 6.09 9.85
C GLY A 118 14.91 5.38 8.61
N LEU A 119 16.13 4.84 8.73
CA LEU A 119 16.76 4.00 7.69
C LEU A 119 16.45 2.51 7.86
N SER A 120 15.77 2.12 8.94
CA SER A 120 15.38 0.73 9.19
C SER A 120 14.37 0.23 8.15
N GLU A 121 14.31 -1.07 7.94
CA GLU A 121 13.25 -1.68 7.13
C GLU A 121 11.89 -1.44 7.78
N ASP A 122 10.85 -1.38 6.94
CA ASP A 122 9.48 -1.26 7.44
C ASP A 122 9.07 -2.61 8.06
N GLU A 123 8.47 -2.57 9.25
CA GLU A 123 7.97 -3.78 9.90
C GLU A 123 6.47 -3.92 9.64
N HIS A 124 6.00 -5.16 9.52
CA HIS A 124 4.62 -5.46 9.18
C HIS A 124 3.91 -6.18 10.33
N GLY A 125 2.61 -5.94 10.42
CA GLY A 125 1.71 -6.56 11.39
C GLY A 125 1.26 -5.62 12.49
N LEU A 126 0.03 -5.84 12.94
CA LEU A 126 -0.61 -5.04 13.97
C LEU A 126 0.17 -5.08 15.29
N SER A 127 0.73 -6.24 15.64
CA SER A 127 1.65 -6.40 16.77
C SER A 127 2.86 -5.46 16.68
N ARG A 128 3.57 -5.46 15.55
CA ARG A 128 4.74 -4.60 15.31
C ARG A 128 4.38 -3.12 15.33
N PHE A 129 3.24 -2.78 14.74
CA PHE A 129 2.71 -1.42 14.79
C PHE A 129 2.41 -0.95 16.22
N PHE A 130 1.79 -1.79 17.06
CA PHE A 130 1.53 -1.47 18.46
C PHE A 130 2.83 -1.38 19.27
N GLU A 131 3.71 -2.36 19.13
CA GLU A 131 5.00 -2.40 19.81
C GLU A 131 5.83 -1.14 19.48
N GLY A 132 6.00 -0.84 18.20
CA GLY A 132 6.70 0.36 17.74
C GLY A 132 6.07 1.65 18.27
N THR A 133 4.73 1.74 18.25
CA THR A 133 4.01 2.92 18.78
C THR A 133 4.31 3.13 20.27
N LEU A 134 4.33 2.06 21.06
CA LEU A 134 4.68 2.16 22.47
C LEU A 134 6.18 2.46 22.66
N ARG A 135 7.06 1.86 21.87
CA ARG A 135 8.51 2.13 21.90
C ARG A 135 8.84 3.59 21.67
N ARG A 136 8.09 4.30 20.81
CA ARG A 136 8.26 5.77 20.64
C ARG A 136 8.06 6.57 21.93
N LEU A 137 7.23 6.08 22.85
CA LEU A 137 6.99 6.73 24.14
C LEU A 137 8.04 6.38 25.18
N VAL A 138 8.65 5.20 25.05
CA VAL A 138 9.59 4.64 26.05
C VAL A 138 11.05 4.95 25.70
N ASN A 139 11.45 4.80 24.42
CA ASN A 139 12.83 4.99 23.95
C ASN A 139 13.47 6.34 24.35
N PRO A 140 12.76 7.49 24.37
CA PRO A 140 13.35 8.76 24.82
C PRO A 140 13.89 8.75 26.25
N TYR A 141 13.42 7.81 27.08
CA TYR A 141 13.85 7.63 28.47
C TYR A 141 15.00 6.63 28.61
N GLY A 142 15.45 6.01 27.50
CA GLY A 142 16.53 5.01 27.50
C GLY A 142 16.15 3.66 28.14
N LEU A 143 14.84 3.38 28.22
CA LEU A 143 14.29 2.14 28.79
C LEU A 143 13.79 1.22 27.66
N ASP A 144 13.72 -0.09 27.94
CA ASP A 144 12.97 -1.06 27.13
C ASP A 144 11.53 -1.25 27.66
N LEU A 145 10.64 -1.79 26.84
CA LEU A 145 9.21 -1.93 27.15
C LEU A 145 8.94 -2.77 28.41
N ALA A 146 9.72 -3.82 28.65
CA ALA A 146 9.50 -4.76 29.76
C ALA A 146 10.17 -4.33 31.08
N GLU A 147 10.81 -3.16 31.12
CA GLU A 147 11.37 -2.60 32.33
C GLU A 147 10.26 -2.06 33.25
N ALA A 148 10.42 -2.21 34.57
CA ALA A 148 9.36 -1.87 35.53
C ALA A 148 8.96 -0.39 35.46
N GLU A 149 9.94 0.46 35.18
CA GLU A 149 9.82 1.91 35.06
C GLU A 149 9.09 2.34 33.79
N ALA A 150 9.04 1.50 32.75
CA ALA A 150 8.41 1.85 31.47
C ALA A 150 6.90 2.14 31.63
N ALA A 151 6.22 1.39 32.49
CA ALA A 151 4.81 1.61 32.80
C ALA A 151 4.54 2.89 33.62
N ASP A 152 5.56 3.42 34.29
CA ASP A 152 5.47 4.61 35.15
C ASP A 152 5.80 5.92 34.42
N ILE A 153 6.22 5.84 33.15
CA ILE A 153 6.40 7.01 32.29
C ILE A 153 5.05 7.75 32.16
N PRO A 154 4.98 9.07 32.45
CA PRO A 154 3.75 9.85 32.36
C PRO A 154 3.03 9.73 31.01
N GLU A 155 3.78 9.75 29.90
CA GLU A 155 3.29 9.61 28.54
C GLU A 155 2.67 8.23 28.30
N VAL A 156 3.30 7.16 28.79
CA VAL A 156 2.77 5.79 28.70
C VAL A 156 1.48 5.66 29.51
N ARG A 157 1.42 6.21 30.73
CA ARG A 157 0.18 6.22 31.53
C ARG A 157 -0.94 6.99 30.86
N ALA A 158 -0.66 8.17 30.31
CA ALA A 158 -1.64 8.98 29.58
C ALA A 158 -2.13 8.26 28.31
N PHE A 159 -1.24 7.58 27.60
CA PHE A 159 -1.55 6.76 26.43
C PHE A 159 -2.50 5.61 26.79
N LEU A 160 -2.19 4.83 27.83
CA LEU A 160 -3.04 3.73 28.29
C LEU A 160 -4.40 4.23 28.80
N GLN A 161 -4.44 5.36 29.50
CA GLN A 161 -5.68 5.98 29.98
C GLN A 161 -6.53 6.46 28.80
N THR A 162 -5.94 7.11 27.81
CA THR A 162 -6.62 7.57 26.59
C THR A 162 -7.23 6.40 25.84
N LEU A 163 -6.44 5.34 25.61
CA LEU A 163 -6.95 4.10 25.02
C LEU A 163 -8.12 3.53 25.83
N ALA A 164 -8.03 3.52 27.17
CA ALA A 164 -9.07 2.96 28.02
C ALA A 164 -10.39 3.74 28.00
N MET A 165 -10.32 5.06 27.84
CA MET A 165 -11.49 5.94 27.82
C MET A 165 -12.10 6.11 26.43
N THR A 166 -11.36 5.75 25.37
CA THR A 166 -11.83 5.89 23.99
C THR A 166 -12.94 4.86 23.71
N PRO A 167 -14.10 5.28 23.16
CA PRO A 167 -15.14 4.36 22.76
C PRO A 167 -14.69 3.55 21.53
N ILE A 168 -14.61 2.23 21.70
CA ILE A 168 -14.27 1.28 20.63
C ILE A 168 -15.46 0.33 20.46
N ASP A 169 -15.87 0.10 19.22
CA ASP A 169 -17.12 -0.62 18.89
C ASP A 169 -17.12 -2.06 19.44
N SER A 170 -16.06 -2.83 19.22
CA SER A 170 -15.91 -4.16 19.85
C SER A 170 -15.22 -4.05 21.20
N LEU A 171 -15.97 -4.43 22.26
CA LEU A 171 -15.41 -4.60 23.60
C LEU A 171 -14.30 -5.65 23.64
N SER A 172 -14.45 -6.78 22.93
CA SER A 172 -13.40 -7.81 22.90
C SER A 172 -12.14 -7.28 22.22
N PHE A 173 -12.28 -6.52 21.13
CA PHE A 173 -11.15 -5.87 20.47
C PHE A 173 -10.46 -4.86 21.40
N HIS A 174 -11.25 -4.00 22.04
CA HIS A 174 -10.73 -3.02 22.99
C HIS A 174 -9.93 -3.68 24.11
N LYS A 175 -10.49 -4.75 24.70
CA LYS A 175 -9.84 -5.53 25.76
C LYS A 175 -8.59 -6.25 25.25
N ALA A 176 -8.59 -6.75 24.02
CA ALA A 176 -7.41 -7.37 23.43
C ALA A 176 -6.26 -6.38 23.28
N VAL A 177 -6.52 -5.17 22.76
CA VAL A 177 -5.51 -4.11 22.61
C VAL A 177 -5.00 -3.64 23.99
N GLN A 178 -5.90 -3.39 24.95
CA GLN A 178 -5.52 -3.04 26.32
C GLN A 178 -4.65 -4.13 26.96
N GLY A 179 -5.07 -5.39 26.81
CA GLY A 179 -4.34 -6.55 27.30
C GLY A 179 -2.98 -6.69 26.65
N TYR A 180 -2.86 -6.35 25.35
CA TYR A 180 -1.63 -6.46 24.59
C TYR A 180 -0.57 -5.47 25.10
N PHE A 181 -0.92 -4.18 25.23
CA PHE A 181 0.00 -3.19 25.78
C PHE A 181 0.39 -3.50 27.24
N LEU A 182 -0.56 -3.95 28.06
CA LEU A 182 -0.25 -4.35 29.44
C LEU A 182 0.64 -5.59 29.50
N ALA A 183 0.48 -6.53 28.57
CA ALA A 183 1.31 -7.72 28.48
C ALA A 183 2.73 -7.38 27.99
N LEU A 184 2.87 -6.43 27.06
CA LEU A 184 4.16 -5.90 26.60
C LEU A 184 4.93 -5.27 27.76
N LEU A 185 4.29 -4.36 28.50
CA LEU A 185 4.90 -3.65 29.63
C LEU A 185 5.26 -4.55 30.82
N ARG A 186 4.68 -5.76 30.88
CA ARG A 186 4.89 -6.72 31.99
C ARG A 186 5.70 -7.95 31.57
N GLY A 187 6.21 -8.00 30.34
CA GLY A 187 6.94 -9.16 29.82
C GLY A 187 6.14 -10.46 29.82
N GLN A 188 4.83 -10.41 29.55
CA GLN A 188 3.94 -11.58 29.58
C GLN A 188 3.89 -12.30 28.21
N GLU A 189 5.01 -12.92 27.81
CA GLU A 189 5.20 -13.50 26.47
C GLU A 189 4.08 -14.45 26.03
N ARG A 190 3.68 -15.40 26.86
CA ARG A 190 2.59 -16.34 26.53
C ARG A 190 1.28 -15.62 26.21
N ARG A 191 0.96 -14.57 26.97
CA ARG A 191 -0.27 -13.78 26.76
C ARG A 191 -0.16 -12.92 25.51
N LEU A 192 1.03 -12.40 25.21
CA LEU A 192 1.29 -11.66 23.97
C LEU A 192 1.04 -12.54 22.75
N GLU A 193 1.57 -13.76 22.74
CA GLU A 193 1.38 -14.70 21.63
C GLU A 193 -0.11 -15.01 21.41
N SER A 194 -0.87 -15.28 22.48
CA SER A 194 -2.32 -15.51 22.37
C SER A 194 -3.08 -14.30 21.84
N LEU A 195 -2.71 -13.09 22.29
CA LEU A 195 -3.35 -11.84 21.88
C LEU A 195 -2.99 -11.45 20.45
N GLU A 196 -1.75 -11.66 20.04
CA GLU A 196 -1.26 -11.45 18.68
C GLU A 196 -2.06 -12.30 17.69
N ARG A 197 -2.15 -13.61 17.92
CA ARG A 197 -2.97 -14.50 17.09
C ARG A 197 -4.42 -14.02 17.00
N TRP A 198 -5.01 -13.60 18.13
CA TRP A 198 -6.38 -13.10 18.15
C TRP A 198 -6.53 -11.79 17.36
N LEU A 199 -5.65 -10.82 17.58
CA LEU A 199 -5.66 -9.50 16.93
C LEU A 199 -5.41 -9.62 15.42
N HIS A 200 -4.60 -10.58 14.99
CA HIS A 200 -4.39 -10.89 13.58
C HIS A 200 -5.53 -11.71 12.93
N GLY A 201 -6.56 -12.09 13.70
CA GLY A 201 -7.70 -12.86 13.20
C GLY A 201 -7.38 -14.34 12.91
N GLU A 202 -6.24 -14.82 13.42
CA GLU A 202 -5.79 -16.21 13.31
C GLU A 202 -6.62 -17.15 14.21
N GLU A 203 -6.40 -18.45 14.04
CA GLU A 203 -7.05 -19.43 14.91
C GLU A 203 -6.36 -19.49 16.28
N VAL A 204 -7.12 -19.16 17.31
CA VAL A 204 -6.68 -19.23 18.71
C VAL A 204 -7.10 -20.57 19.32
N SER A 205 -6.19 -21.22 20.04
CA SER A 205 -6.44 -22.51 20.68
C SER A 205 -7.56 -22.40 21.74
N PRO A 206 -8.28 -23.49 22.05
CA PRO A 206 -9.32 -23.45 23.08
C PRO A 206 -8.79 -23.09 24.48
N GLU A 207 -7.52 -23.40 24.77
CA GLU A 207 -6.85 -23.04 26.02
C GLU A 207 -6.58 -21.53 26.07
N ASP A 208 -5.92 -21.01 25.04
CA ASP A 208 -5.64 -19.57 24.93
C ASP A 208 -6.93 -18.75 24.98
N MET A 209 -8.00 -19.19 24.31
CA MET A 209 -9.28 -18.49 24.38
C MET A 209 -9.92 -18.50 25.78
N ARG A 210 -9.65 -19.52 26.62
CA ARG A 210 -10.12 -19.50 28.02
C ARG A 210 -9.37 -18.42 28.81
N ASP A 211 -8.07 -18.30 28.59
CA ASP A 211 -7.25 -17.29 29.26
C ASP A 211 -7.61 -15.87 28.80
N LEU A 212 -7.81 -15.68 27.50
CA LEU A 212 -8.26 -14.41 26.92
C LEU A 212 -9.63 -13.96 27.45
N ARG A 213 -10.54 -14.90 27.75
CA ARG A 213 -11.84 -14.58 28.38
C ARG A 213 -11.69 -13.97 29.78
N LEU A 214 -10.64 -14.32 30.53
CA LEU A 214 -10.40 -13.76 31.87
C LEU A 214 -10.09 -12.26 31.83
N ILE A 215 -9.59 -11.76 30.69
CA ILE A 215 -9.32 -10.34 30.47
C ILE A 215 -10.42 -9.65 29.64
N GLY A 216 -11.53 -10.33 29.37
CA GLY A 216 -12.70 -9.77 28.67
C GLY A 216 -12.72 -9.94 27.15
N VAL A 217 -11.77 -10.69 26.56
CA VAL A 217 -11.80 -11.05 25.14
C VAL A 217 -12.65 -12.32 24.99
N THR A 218 -13.91 -12.16 24.56
CA THR A 218 -14.91 -13.23 24.68
C THR A 218 -15.35 -13.84 23.35
N GLU A 219 -15.27 -13.07 22.27
CA GLU A 219 -15.69 -13.49 20.93
C GLU A 219 -14.51 -13.88 20.05
N LYS A 220 -14.76 -14.75 19.06
CA LYS A 220 -13.80 -15.03 17.98
C LYS A 220 -14.10 -14.12 16.79
N ILE A 221 -13.05 -13.72 16.07
CA ILE A 221 -13.21 -12.98 14.82
C ILE A 221 -13.74 -13.93 13.74
N ASN A 222 -14.83 -13.54 13.10
CA ASN A 222 -15.55 -14.29 12.07
C ASN A 222 -16.13 -13.32 11.04
N LYS A 223 -16.74 -13.85 9.97
CA LYS A 223 -17.25 -13.04 8.86
C LYS A 223 -18.25 -11.96 9.33
N ASN A 224 -19.09 -12.26 10.31
CA ASN A 224 -20.16 -11.36 10.74
C ASN A 224 -19.68 -10.19 11.63
N ASN A 225 -18.51 -10.32 12.27
CA ASN A 225 -17.95 -9.27 13.12
C ASN A 225 -16.65 -8.67 12.56
N ALA A 226 -16.13 -9.14 11.42
CA ALA A 226 -14.88 -8.65 10.84
C ALA A 226 -14.91 -7.14 10.55
N PHE A 227 -16.01 -6.60 10.01
CA PHE A 227 -16.17 -5.15 9.83
C PHE A 227 -16.16 -4.38 11.16
N LYS A 228 -16.79 -4.95 12.20
CA LYS A 228 -16.75 -4.39 13.55
C LYS A 228 -15.31 -4.32 14.07
N MET A 229 -14.49 -5.33 13.79
CA MET A 229 -13.07 -5.33 14.13
C MET A 229 -12.28 -4.29 13.33
N LEU A 230 -12.56 -4.12 12.03
CA LEU A 230 -11.92 -3.09 11.20
C LEU A 230 -12.25 -1.66 11.66
N ARG A 231 -13.50 -1.43 12.05
CA ARG A 231 -13.92 -0.18 12.70
C ARG A 231 -13.19 0.03 14.03
N SER A 232 -13.12 -1.01 14.85
CA SER A 232 -12.43 -0.97 16.15
C SER A 232 -10.94 -0.67 15.97
N LEU A 233 -10.30 -1.20 14.91
CA LEU A 233 -8.94 -0.88 14.53
C LEU A 233 -8.81 0.61 14.14
N SER A 234 -9.71 1.13 13.31
CA SER A 234 -9.68 2.56 12.90
C SER A 234 -9.83 3.50 14.12
N GLN A 235 -10.72 3.17 15.05
CA GLN A 235 -10.87 3.89 16.31
C GLN A 235 -9.63 3.79 17.20
N THR A 236 -9.04 2.60 17.29
CA THR A 236 -7.82 2.35 18.05
C THR A 236 -6.68 3.20 17.51
N VAL A 237 -6.42 3.16 16.20
CA VAL A 237 -5.36 3.94 15.54
C VAL A 237 -5.45 5.42 15.92
N ARG A 238 -6.66 6.00 15.91
CA ARG A 238 -6.86 7.38 16.37
C ARG A 238 -6.62 7.55 17.88
N ALA A 239 -7.05 6.60 18.69
CA ALA A 239 -6.77 6.59 20.14
C ALA A 239 -5.27 6.56 20.45
N LEU A 240 -4.46 5.94 19.58
CA LEU A 240 -3.00 5.90 19.69
C LEU A 240 -2.32 7.20 19.21
N GLY A 241 -3.08 8.21 18.77
CA GLY A 241 -2.56 9.52 18.36
C GLY A 241 -2.29 9.67 16.86
N TYR A 242 -2.67 8.71 16.03
CA TYR A 242 -2.61 8.84 14.56
C TYR A 242 -3.82 9.61 14.04
N THR A 243 -3.65 10.32 12.93
CA THR A 243 -4.71 11.09 12.27
C THR A 243 -5.81 10.18 11.73
N GLY A 244 -5.45 9.00 11.24
CA GLY A 244 -6.38 8.04 10.65
C GLY A 244 -5.67 6.80 10.13
N LEU A 245 -6.41 5.99 9.35
CA LEU A 245 -5.94 4.72 8.79
C LEU A 245 -6.14 4.70 7.27
N ALA A 246 -5.05 4.55 6.52
CA ALA A 246 -5.10 4.30 5.08
C ALA A 246 -5.01 2.79 4.80
N LEU A 247 -6.00 2.27 4.09
CA LEU A 247 -6.13 0.88 3.68
C LEU A 247 -5.98 0.82 2.17
N LEU A 248 -4.81 0.39 1.73
CA LEU A 248 -4.39 0.38 0.33
C LEU A 248 -4.37 -1.05 -0.16
N PHE A 249 -5.20 -1.34 -1.15
CA PHE A 249 -5.46 -2.66 -1.66
C PHE A 249 -4.94 -2.75 -3.09
N ASP A 250 -3.85 -3.49 -3.28
CA ASP A 250 -3.20 -3.69 -4.58
C ASP A 250 -3.67 -5.00 -5.23
N GLU A 251 -3.55 -5.11 -6.56
CA GLU A 251 -3.83 -6.34 -7.34
C GLU A 251 -5.30 -6.79 -7.49
N GLY A 252 -6.19 -5.89 -7.91
CA GLY A 252 -7.54 -6.26 -8.38
C GLY A 252 -7.62 -7.05 -9.69
N ASP A 253 -6.50 -7.28 -10.40
CA ASP A 253 -6.47 -7.93 -11.71
C ASP A 253 -7.01 -9.38 -11.66
N ARG A 254 -6.85 -10.07 -10.52
CA ARG A 254 -7.38 -11.44 -10.33
C ARG A 254 -8.83 -11.50 -9.85
N MET A 255 -9.49 -10.36 -9.56
CA MET A 255 -10.95 -10.35 -9.31
C MET A 255 -11.74 -10.81 -10.54
N LEU A 256 -11.19 -10.57 -11.75
CA LEU A 256 -11.77 -11.00 -13.03
C LEU A 256 -11.71 -12.52 -13.22
N SER A 257 -10.77 -13.20 -12.56
CA SER A 257 -10.58 -14.65 -12.65
C SER A 257 -11.57 -15.43 -11.78
N ILE A 258 -12.26 -14.75 -10.86
CA ILE A 258 -13.20 -15.34 -9.93
C ILE A 258 -14.60 -15.25 -10.55
N GLY A 259 -15.07 -16.32 -11.19
CA GLY A 259 -16.42 -16.38 -11.75
C GLY A 259 -17.50 -16.78 -10.73
N GLY A 260 -18.76 -16.50 -11.06
CA GLY A 260 -19.92 -17.08 -10.37
C GLY A 260 -20.18 -16.50 -8.97
N LYS A 261 -20.37 -17.37 -7.97
CA LYS A 261 -20.81 -16.97 -6.61
C LYS A 261 -19.76 -16.12 -5.87
N ALA A 262 -18.48 -16.39 -6.11
CA ALA A 262 -17.40 -15.64 -5.45
C ALA A 262 -17.24 -14.24 -6.05
N GLU A 263 -17.45 -14.05 -7.37
CA GLU A 263 -17.55 -12.71 -8.02
C GLU A 263 -18.61 -11.86 -7.31
N LYS A 264 -19.82 -12.43 -7.19
CA LYS A 264 -20.95 -11.77 -6.53
C LYS A 264 -20.61 -11.38 -5.10
N THR A 265 -20.08 -12.32 -4.32
CA THR A 265 -19.76 -12.06 -2.90
C THR A 265 -18.68 -10.99 -2.75
N ALA A 266 -17.67 -10.98 -3.62
CA ALA A 266 -16.64 -9.95 -3.65
C ALA A 266 -17.22 -8.55 -3.95
N THR A 267 -18.10 -8.46 -4.95
CA THR A 267 -18.78 -7.19 -5.29
C THR A 267 -19.75 -6.72 -4.21
N ASP A 268 -20.44 -7.64 -3.53
CA ASP A 268 -21.30 -7.33 -2.38
C ASP A 268 -20.48 -6.82 -1.20
N ASN A 269 -19.32 -7.41 -0.92
CA ASN A 269 -18.39 -6.96 0.10
C ASN A 269 -17.82 -5.57 -0.24
N LEU A 270 -17.43 -5.32 -1.49
CA LEU A 270 -16.95 -4.01 -1.93
C LEU A 270 -18.04 -2.93 -1.76
N ARG A 271 -19.28 -3.24 -2.12
CA ARG A 271 -20.42 -2.36 -1.86
C ARG A 271 -20.59 -2.09 -0.36
N GLU A 272 -20.49 -3.11 0.48
CA GLU A 272 -20.56 -2.95 1.93
C GLU A 272 -19.44 -2.03 2.45
N VAL A 273 -18.19 -2.19 1.98
CA VAL A 273 -17.09 -1.27 2.34
C VAL A 273 -17.46 0.18 2.01
N ILE A 274 -17.97 0.44 0.79
CA ILE A 274 -18.35 1.79 0.36
C ILE A 274 -19.46 2.37 1.24
N ASP A 275 -20.44 1.55 1.59
CA ASP A 275 -21.57 1.97 2.44
C ASP A 275 -21.10 2.30 3.86
N ARG A 276 -20.23 1.46 4.44
CA ARG A 276 -19.65 1.67 5.77
C ARG A 276 -18.73 2.88 5.85
N CYS A 277 -18.03 3.23 4.76
CA CYS A 277 -17.25 4.46 4.71
C CYS A 277 -18.12 5.71 4.89
N ARG A 278 -19.40 5.68 4.50
CA ARG A 278 -20.30 6.82 4.67
C ARG A 278 -20.85 6.96 6.09
N GLU A 279 -20.81 5.90 6.88
CA GLU A 279 -21.55 5.81 8.15
C GLU A 279 -20.65 5.64 9.38
N ASP A 280 -19.56 4.85 9.30
CA ASP A 280 -19.06 4.18 10.50
C ASP A 280 -17.52 3.99 10.62
N LEU A 281 -16.68 4.52 9.72
CA LEU A 281 -15.22 4.27 9.73
C LEU A 281 -14.38 5.55 9.95
N PRO A 282 -14.16 5.99 11.21
CA PRO A 282 -13.60 7.32 11.46
C PRO A 282 -12.15 7.44 10.98
N GLY A 283 -11.89 8.43 10.12
CA GLY A 283 -10.55 8.73 9.60
C GLY A 283 -9.98 7.68 8.66
N ALA A 284 -10.83 6.88 8.00
CA ALA A 284 -10.38 5.81 7.13
C ALA A 284 -10.34 6.21 5.64
N LEU A 285 -9.23 5.91 4.98
CA LEU A 285 -9.10 5.97 3.52
C LEU A 285 -9.04 4.55 2.96
N PHE A 286 -9.99 4.16 2.11
CA PHE A 286 -9.92 2.92 1.35
C PHE A 286 -9.53 3.23 -0.09
N MET A 287 -8.49 2.57 -0.60
CA MET A 287 -8.13 2.60 -2.02
C MET A 287 -8.00 1.20 -2.58
N TYR A 288 -8.78 0.87 -3.60
CA TYR A 288 -8.68 -0.40 -4.32
C TYR A 288 -8.15 -0.18 -5.73
N ALA A 289 -7.02 -0.80 -6.06
CA ALA A 289 -6.46 -0.83 -7.39
C ALA A 289 -7.10 -1.93 -8.24
N VAL A 290 -7.69 -1.58 -9.38
CA VAL A 290 -8.38 -2.52 -10.28
C VAL A 290 -8.05 -2.23 -11.75
N PRO A 291 -8.16 -3.23 -12.65
CA PRO A 291 -8.07 -2.99 -14.08
C PRO A 291 -9.33 -2.28 -14.61
N PRO A 292 -9.26 -1.57 -15.74
CA PRO A 292 -10.43 -0.98 -16.39
C PRO A 292 -11.50 -2.02 -16.72
N ASP A 293 -11.08 -3.24 -17.07
CA ASP A 293 -12.01 -4.33 -17.38
C ASP A 293 -12.97 -4.63 -16.22
N PHE A 294 -12.56 -4.48 -14.95
CA PHE A 294 -13.46 -4.64 -13.80
C PHE A 294 -14.66 -3.68 -13.87
N LEU A 295 -14.45 -2.44 -14.31
CA LEU A 295 -15.52 -1.45 -14.47
C LEU A 295 -16.41 -1.73 -15.68
N HIS A 296 -15.87 -2.33 -16.74
CA HIS A 296 -16.60 -2.58 -17.99
C HIS A 296 -17.31 -3.93 -18.02
N THR A 297 -16.80 -4.96 -17.34
CA THR A 297 -17.30 -6.33 -17.42
C THR A 297 -17.95 -6.79 -16.12
N VAL A 298 -17.40 -6.45 -14.96
CA VAL A 298 -17.89 -6.92 -13.65
C VAL A 298 -18.93 -5.96 -13.08
N VAL A 299 -18.58 -4.68 -12.88
CA VAL A 299 -19.48 -3.69 -12.24
C VAL A 299 -20.87 -3.61 -12.89
N PRO A 300 -21.05 -3.65 -14.23
CA PRO A 300 -22.37 -3.56 -14.85
C PRO A 300 -23.28 -4.76 -14.54
N LYS A 301 -22.72 -5.92 -14.15
CA LYS A 301 -23.50 -7.08 -13.70
C LYS A 301 -24.14 -6.86 -12.32
N TYR A 302 -23.65 -5.90 -11.54
CA TYR A 302 -24.04 -5.66 -10.14
C TYR A 302 -24.53 -4.22 -9.94
N PRO A 303 -25.82 -3.94 -10.22
CA PRO A 303 -26.37 -2.57 -10.20
C PRO A 303 -26.18 -1.83 -8.87
N ALA A 304 -26.22 -2.54 -7.74
CA ALA A 304 -26.05 -1.94 -6.41
C ALA A 304 -24.62 -1.38 -6.19
N LEU A 305 -23.61 -2.07 -6.72
CA LEU A 305 -22.23 -1.58 -6.71
C LEU A 305 -22.05 -0.47 -7.75
N GLN A 306 -22.60 -0.65 -8.94
CA GLN A 306 -22.53 0.34 -10.02
C GLN A 306 -23.05 1.71 -9.58
N GLN A 307 -24.20 1.77 -8.90
CA GLN A 307 -24.76 3.02 -8.38
C GLN A 307 -23.85 3.76 -7.38
N ARG A 308 -22.94 3.04 -6.72
CA ARG A 308 -22.02 3.61 -5.73
C ARG A 308 -20.70 4.07 -6.35
N ILE A 309 -20.25 3.43 -7.44
CA ILE A 309 -18.98 3.70 -8.11
C ILE A 309 -19.15 4.61 -9.34
N GLN A 310 -20.30 4.57 -10.01
CA GLN A 310 -20.53 5.35 -11.22
C GLN A 310 -20.44 6.85 -10.94
N ALA A 311 -19.62 7.53 -11.72
CA ALA A 311 -19.49 8.98 -11.69
C ALA A 311 -19.38 9.53 -13.11
N PRO A 312 -19.87 10.75 -13.36
CA PRO A 312 -19.83 11.35 -14.70
C PRO A 312 -18.41 11.71 -15.14
N ASN A 313 -17.52 12.00 -14.19
CA ASN A 313 -16.14 12.36 -14.42
C ASN A 313 -15.24 11.68 -13.39
N PHE A 314 -13.97 11.44 -13.74
CA PHE A 314 -12.96 10.93 -12.83
C PHE A 314 -12.59 11.92 -11.73
N PHE A 315 -11.90 11.39 -10.73
CA PHE A 315 -11.31 12.14 -9.64
C PHE A 315 -10.25 13.10 -10.17
N SER A 316 -10.33 14.33 -9.73
CA SER A 316 -9.37 15.38 -10.06
C SER A 316 -9.41 16.46 -8.99
N ARG A 317 -8.53 17.44 -9.09
CA ARG A 317 -8.58 18.63 -8.22
C ARG A 317 -9.91 19.37 -8.29
N ALA A 318 -10.56 19.40 -9.46
CA ALA A 318 -11.86 20.06 -9.65
C ALA A 318 -13.05 19.19 -9.22
N ASN A 319 -12.86 17.86 -9.19
CA ASN A 319 -13.88 16.91 -8.78
C ASN A 319 -13.30 15.88 -7.79
N PRO A 320 -13.01 16.29 -6.54
CA PRO A 320 -12.42 15.38 -5.58
C PRO A 320 -13.43 14.32 -5.10
N PHE A 321 -14.72 14.48 -5.35
CA PHE A 321 -15.76 13.57 -4.87
C PHE A 321 -15.88 12.27 -5.67
N SER A 322 -15.38 12.24 -6.91
CA SER A 322 -15.47 11.03 -7.74
C SER A 322 -14.79 9.85 -7.05
N PRO A 323 -15.44 8.69 -6.96
CA PRO A 323 -14.85 7.49 -6.38
C PRO A 323 -13.79 6.88 -7.30
N GLN A 324 -13.72 7.24 -8.58
CA GLN A 324 -12.79 6.63 -9.54
C GLN A 324 -11.60 7.55 -9.83
N ILE A 325 -10.38 7.07 -9.63
CA ILE A 325 -9.11 7.69 -9.99
C ILE A 325 -8.61 6.96 -11.22
N ASP A 326 -8.38 7.67 -12.31
CA ASP A 326 -7.90 7.10 -13.57
C ASP A 326 -6.40 7.39 -13.75
N LEU A 327 -5.60 6.35 -13.93
CA LEU A 327 -4.15 6.45 -14.13
C LEU A 327 -3.73 6.45 -15.61
N GLU A 328 -4.67 6.40 -16.55
CA GLU A 328 -4.44 6.61 -17.97
C GLU A 328 -4.42 8.10 -18.32
N HIS A 329 -5.20 8.92 -17.60
CA HIS A 329 -5.28 10.37 -17.79
C HIS A 329 -4.42 11.13 -16.77
N LEU A 330 -3.11 11.13 -17.00
CA LEU A 330 -2.12 11.79 -16.16
C LEU A 330 -1.90 13.27 -16.53
N ASP A 331 -1.20 14.00 -15.65
CA ASP A 331 -0.84 15.43 -15.78
C ASP A 331 0.05 15.71 -17.00
N VAL A 332 0.76 14.69 -17.47
CA VAL A 332 1.70 14.78 -18.58
C VAL A 332 1.34 13.74 -19.65
N PRO A 333 1.52 14.07 -20.94
CA PRO A 333 1.34 13.09 -22.01
C PRO A 333 2.28 11.90 -21.83
N ASP A 334 1.85 10.71 -22.25
CA ASP A 334 2.64 9.48 -22.15
C ASP A 334 4.03 9.59 -22.82
N ALA A 335 4.13 10.39 -23.90
CA ALA A 335 5.39 10.71 -24.56
C ALA A 335 6.43 11.32 -23.62
N ASP A 336 5.98 12.29 -22.82
CA ASP A 336 6.84 13.04 -21.92
C ASP A 336 7.02 12.32 -20.58
N LEU A 337 6.04 11.49 -20.18
CA LEU A 337 6.05 10.73 -18.95
C LEU A 337 7.30 9.85 -18.82
N LEU A 338 7.57 9.00 -19.82
CA LEU A 338 8.71 8.08 -19.79
C LEU A 338 10.03 8.83 -19.71
N THR A 339 10.18 9.87 -20.52
CA THR A 339 11.38 10.70 -20.57
C THR A 339 11.59 11.45 -19.25
N GLN A 340 10.54 11.98 -18.63
CA GLN A 340 10.63 12.62 -17.31
C GLN A 340 10.96 11.62 -16.20
N ILE A 341 10.40 10.40 -16.23
CA ILE A 341 10.78 9.33 -15.29
C ILE A 341 12.27 9.04 -15.40
N ALA A 342 12.79 8.88 -16.63
CA ALA A 342 14.20 8.65 -16.86
C ALA A 342 15.09 9.78 -16.32
N TYR A 343 14.71 11.04 -16.55
CA TYR A 343 15.47 12.18 -16.00
C TYR A 343 15.42 12.26 -14.46
N ARG A 344 14.39 11.70 -13.81
CA ARG A 344 14.36 11.56 -12.35
C ARG A 344 15.20 10.38 -11.86
N LEU A 345 15.23 9.28 -12.61
CA LEU A 345 16.00 8.07 -12.27
C LEU A 345 17.50 8.24 -12.51
N MET A 346 17.91 9.00 -13.51
CA MET A 346 19.33 9.13 -13.89
C MET A 346 20.20 9.65 -12.72
N PRO A 347 19.85 10.73 -12.00
CA PRO A 347 20.60 11.15 -10.81
C PRO A 347 20.60 10.11 -9.67
N ILE A 348 19.54 9.29 -9.57
CA ILE A 348 19.47 8.20 -8.58
C ILE A 348 20.46 7.10 -8.95
N PHE A 349 20.57 6.78 -10.24
CA PHE A 349 21.55 5.83 -10.77
C PHE A 349 22.99 6.31 -10.55
N GLU A 350 23.27 7.59 -10.83
CA GLU A 350 24.57 8.22 -10.60
C GLU A 350 24.99 8.12 -9.13
N ILE A 351 24.07 8.41 -8.19
CA ILE A 351 24.30 8.27 -6.75
C ILE A 351 24.51 6.80 -6.34
N ALA A 352 23.71 5.88 -6.88
CA ALA A 352 23.76 4.46 -6.53
C ALA A 352 25.12 3.81 -6.85
N TYR A 353 25.79 4.29 -7.89
CA TYR A 353 27.04 3.71 -8.40
C TYR A 353 28.24 4.66 -8.36
N ASP A 354 28.10 5.83 -7.72
CA ASP A 354 29.15 6.85 -7.59
C ASP A 354 29.82 7.17 -8.94
N LEU A 355 29.00 7.43 -9.96
CA LEU A 355 29.45 7.76 -11.31
C LEU A 355 28.61 8.90 -11.89
N LYS A 356 29.11 9.49 -12.98
CA LYS A 356 28.38 10.51 -13.75
C LYS A 356 28.21 10.05 -15.18
N LEU A 357 26.97 9.98 -15.65
CA LEU A 357 26.66 9.60 -17.02
C LEU A 357 26.79 10.81 -17.96
N ASN A 358 27.10 10.56 -19.21
CA ASN A 358 27.11 11.58 -20.25
C ASN A 358 25.68 11.99 -20.62
N GLY A 359 25.28 13.18 -20.19
CA GLY A 359 23.93 13.70 -20.40
C GLY A 359 23.48 13.76 -21.87
N ASP A 360 24.38 14.02 -22.82
CA ASP A 360 24.04 14.08 -24.24
C ASP A 360 23.76 12.68 -24.80
N VAL A 361 24.62 11.71 -24.47
CA VAL A 361 24.45 10.29 -24.85
C VAL A 361 23.18 9.73 -24.24
N GLN A 362 22.96 9.95 -22.94
CA GLN A 362 21.80 9.41 -22.25
C GLN A 362 20.50 10.08 -22.66
N SER A 363 20.48 11.38 -22.98
CA SER A 363 19.27 12.03 -23.51
C SER A 363 18.80 11.38 -24.81
N GLU A 364 19.73 11.02 -25.69
CA GLU A 364 19.40 10.32 -26.93
C GLU A 364 18.97 8.86 -26.67
N ASN A 365 19.65 8.14 -25.78
CA ASN A 365 19.25 6.78 -25.39
C ASN A 365 17.84 6.76 -24.76
N ILE A 366 17.53 7.71 -23.87
CA ILE A 366 16.21 7.87 -23.25
C ILE A 366 15.14 8.10 -24.33
N ARG A 367 15.40 8.97 -25.31
CA ARG A 367 14.49 9.22 -26.43
C ARG A 367 14.22 7.94 -27.22
N LEU A 368 15.28 7.21 -27.59
CA LEU A 368 15.18 5.97 -28.36
C LEU A 368 14.44 4.87 -27.61
N PHE A 369 14.70 4.67 -26.32
CA PHE A 369 13.94 3.71 -25.51
C PHE A 369 12.48 4.13 -25.31
N SER A 370 12.20 5.43 -25.13
CA SER A 370 10.83 5.95 -24.98
C SER A 370 10.03 5.74 -26.26
N GLU A 371 10.63 6.00 -27.43
CA GLU A 371 10.04 5.68 -28.75
C GLU A 371 9.80 4.17 -28.92
N ALA A 372 10.79 3.34 -28.60
CA ALA A 372 10.67 1.89 -28.70
C ALA A 372 9.57 1.31 -27.77
N ALA A 373 9.49 1.79 -26.53
CA ALA A 373 8.50 1.34 -25.56
C ALA A 373 7.07 1.70 -25.99
N ARG A 374 6.84 2.93 -26.46
CA ARG A 374 5.50 3.37 -26.93
C ARG A 374 5.06 2.67 -28.21
N ASN A 375 6.00 2.35 -29.10
CA ASN A 375 5.71 1.63 -30.34
C ASN A 375 5.51 0.12 -30.13
N SER A 376 5.71 -0.39 -28.91
CA SER A 376 5.38 -1.77 -28.55
C SER A 376 3.86 -1.92 -28.36
N TYR A 377 3.11 -1.87 -29.47
CA TYR A 377 1.64 -1.87 -29.53
C TYR A 377 0.93 -3.07 -28.86
N LEU A 378 1.67 -4.09 -28.41
CA LEU A 378 1.12 -5.31 -27.79
C LEU A 378 1.44 -5.42 -26.30
N ALA A 379 2.23 -4.51 -25.73
CA ALA A 379 2.66 -4.61 -24.35
C ALA A 379 1.81 -3.71 -23.43
N ILE A 380 0.94 -4.34 -22.66
CA ILE A 380 0.10 -3.73 -21.61
C ILE A 380 0.97 -2.97 -20.57
N SER A 381 2.29 -3.21 -20.54
CA SER A 381 3.24 -2.72 -19.53
C SER A 381 4.37 -1.83 -20.05
N HIS A 382 4.12 -0.93 -21.02
CA HIS A 382 5.19 -0.12 -21.65
C HIS A 382 6.04 0.69 -20.65
N ARG A 383 5.45 1.20 -19.55
CA ARG A 383 6.17 1.93 -18.48
C ARG A 383 7.19 1.04 -17.76
N ARG A 384 6.77 -0.17 -17.38
CA ARG A 384 7.63 -1.18 -16.72
C ARG A 384 8.76 -1.64 -17.64
N LEU A 385 8.42 -1.93 -18.91
CA LEU A 385 9.39 -2.34 -19.92
C LEU A 385 10.46 -1.28 -20.15
N PHE A 386 10.04 -0.02 -20.30
CA PHE A 386 10.92 1.12 -20.47
C PHE A 386 11.92 1.25 -19.32
N VAL A 387 11.42 1.31 -18.08
CA VAL A 387 12.28 1.49 -16.91
C VAL A 387 13.29 0.35 -16.77
N LYS A 388 12.82 -0.90 -16.92
CA LYS A 388 13.70 -2.07 -16.82
C LYS A 388 14.78 -2.09 -17.91
N ALA A 389 14.41 -1.84 -19.16
CA ALA A 389 15.36 -1.80 -20.28
C ALA A 389 16.39 -0.67 -20.12
N LEU A 390 15.94 0.52 -19.73
CA LEU A 390 16.81 1.68 -19.55
C LEU A 390 17.81 1.49 -18.39
N VAL A 391 17.34 1.01 -17.23
CA VAL A 391 18.22 0.75 -16.08
C VAL A 391 19.24 -0.35 -16.40
N THR A 392 18.81 -1.39 -17.11
CA THR A 392 19.71 -2.46 -17.58
C THR A 392 20.78 -1.89 -18.52
N GLU A 393 20.39 -1.00 -19.43
CA GLU A 393 21.34 -0.38 -20.36
C GLU A 393 22.32 0.56 -19.65
N TRP A 394 21.88 1.36 -18.68
CA TRP A 394 22.79 2.16 -17.87
C TRP A 394 23.80 1.30 -17.11
N TYR A 395 23.38 0.15 -16.57
CA TYR A 395 24.30 -0.78 -15.94
C TYR A 395 25.31 -1.38 -16.94
N ARG A 396 24.86 -1.74 -18.14
CA ARG A 396 25.76 -2.20 -19.21
C ARG A 396 26.78 -1.11 -19.58
N GLN A 397 26.33 0.12 -19.80
CA GLN A 397 27.21 1.23 -20.17
C GLN A 397 28.19 1.65 -19.07
N LYS A 398 27.82 1.45 -17.80
CA LYS A 398 28.74 1.59 -16.65
C LYS A 398 29.94 0.63 -16.77
N GLU A 399 29.73 -0.60 -17.24
CA GLU A 399 30.78 -1.62 -17.33
C GLU A 399 31.53 -1.60 -18.69
N GLU A 400 30.81 -1.32 -19.78
CA GLU A 400 31.32 -1.47 -21.16
C GLU A 400 31.60 -0.14 -21.87
N GLY A 401 31.26 0.99 -21.23
CA GLY A 401 31.40 2.34 -21.78
C GLY A 401 30.13 2.87 -22.45
N GLU A 402 29.95 4.20 -22.37
CA GLU A 402 28.77 4.88 -22.87
C GLU A 402 28.75 4.98 -24.40
N THR A 403 27.61 4.63 -25.00
CA THR A 403 27.38 4.68 -26.45
C THR A 403 25.95 5.12 -26.74
N ILE A 404 25.76 5.81 -27.85
CA ILE A 404 24.41 6.07 -28.38
C ILE A 404 23.91 4.77 -29.01
N ILE A 405 22.82 4.24 -28.48
CA ILE A 405 22.22 3.01 -29.00
C ILE A 405 21.55 3.24 -30.35
N THR A 406 21.29 2.16 -31.09
CA THR A 406 20.51 2.25 -32.33
C THR A 406 19.02 2.05 -32.06
N PRO A 407 18.12 2.60 -32.90
CA PRO A 407 16.67 2.33 -32.78
C PRO A 407 16.34 0.82 -32.80
N GLY A 408 17.06 0.03 -33.60
CA GLY A 408 16.87 -1.42 -33.68
C GLY A 408 17.28 -2.14 -32.38
N TYR A 409 18.35 -1.69 -31.73
CA TYR A 409 18.75 -2.20 -30.41
C TYR A 409 17.70 -1.87 -29.35
N ALA A 410 17.22 -0.62 -29.29
CA ALA A 410 16.20 -0.20 -28.33
C ALA A 410 14.92 -1.04 -28.46
N ALA A 411 14.46 -1.27 -29.70
CA ALA A 411 13.30 -2.13 -29.98
C ALA A 411 13.54 -3.59 -29.54
N ALA A 412 14.73 -4.15 -29.81
CA ALA A 412 15.07 -5.51 -29.40
C ALA A 412 15.16 -5.66 -27.88
N ALA A 413 15.72 -4.68 -27.18
CA ALA A 413 15.82 -4.67 -25.72
C ALA A 413 14.44 -4.61 -25.06
N ILE A 414 13.55 -3.73 -25.53
CA ILE A 414 12.16 -3.64 -25.05
C ILE A 414 11.41 -4.97 -25.31
N LYS A 415 11.57 -5.54 -26.51
CA LYS A 415 10.94 -6.82 -26.86
C LYS A 415 11.44 -7.96 -25.96
N GLY A 416 12.74 -8.05 -25.73
CA GLY A 416 13.33 -9.07 -24.85
C GLY A 416 12.78 -8.98 -23.41
N GLN A 417 12.54 -7.77 -22.90
CA GLN A 417 11.88 -7.60 -21.60
C GLN A 417 10.40 -8.01 -21.63
N SER A 418 9.69 -7.77 -22.75
CA SER A 418 8.30 -8.21 -22.93
C SER A 418 8.17 -9.72 -22.97
N ASP A 419 9.05 -10.40 -23.71
CA ASP A 419 9.06 -11.86 -23.82
C ASP A 419 9.34 -12.51 -22.45
N ALA A 420 10.29 -11.95 -21.68
CA ALA A 420 10.58 -12.40 -20.32
C ALA A 420 9.40 -12.19 -19.34
N LEU A 421 8.66 -11.08 -19.46
CA LEU A 421 7.48 -10.83 -18.62
C LEU A 421 6.32 -11.76 -18.95
N ASN A 422 6.12 -12.08 -20.22
CA ASN A 422 5.07 -13.01 -20.64
C ASN A 422 5.37 -14.44 -20.13
N LEU A 423 6.63 -14.87 -20.17
CA LEU A 423 7.04 -16.16 -19.61
C LEU A 423 6.76 -16.25 -18.10
N LEU A 424 7.07 -15.20 -17.34
CA LEU A 424 6.77 -15.15 -15.89
C LEU A 424 5.26 -15.14 -15.61
N ALA A 425 4.48 -14.41 -16.41
CA ALA A 425 3.02 -14.38 -16.29
C ALA A 425 2.39 -15.75 -16.58
N ASP A 426 2.91 -16.48 -17.56
CA ASP A 426 2.46 -17.85 -17.89
C ASP A 426 2.85 -18.86 -16.78
N GLU A 427 4.02 -18.71 -16.16
CA GLU A 427 4.46 -19.53 -15.02
C GLU A 427 3.61 -19.29 -13.76
N GLU A 428 3.26 -18.04 -13.45
CA GLU A 428 2.39 -17.68 -12.31
C GLU A 428 0.91 -18.06 -12.52
N GLN A 429 0.49 -18.30 -13.76
CA GLN A 429 -0.85 -18.78 -14.11
C GLN A 429 -0.95 -20.31 -14.15
N SER A 430 0.17 -21.04 -14.05
CA SER A 430 0.17 -22.50 -14.10
C SER A 430 -0.31 -23.09 -12.75
N PRO A 431 -1.40 -23.88 -12.74
CA PRO A 431 -1.94 -24.45 -11.51
C PRO A 431 -1.17 -25.71 -11.17
N TYR A 432 -0.09 -25.57 -10.41
CA TYR A 432 0.43 -26.67 -9.60
C TYR A 432 0.09 -26.45 -8.13
#